data_AF-A0A561ENG3-F1
#
_entry.id   AF-A0A561ENG3-F1
#
_cell.length_a   1.000
_cell.length_b   1.000
_cell.length_c   1.000
_cell.angle_alpha   90.00
_cell.angle_beta   90.00
_cell.angle_gamma   90.00
#
_symmetry.space_group_name_H-M   'P 1'
#
loop_
_entity.id
_entity.type
_entity.pdbx_description
1 polymer ?
#
loop_
_entity_poly.entity_id
_entity_poly.type
_entity_poly.pdbx_seq_one_letter_code
_entity_poly.pdbx_strand_id
1 'polypeptide(L)' 'MTISTSPSTTLVEFRPLVGQSRRIHVNGEQLHGRRCVDCNGADGKLVPAGHVYTDAGEGASPYGWPVVVHSEHLAAGQ' A
#
# COMPACT_ATOMS: atom_id res chain seq x y z
N MET A 1 -18.67 14.82 -21.13
CA MET A 1 -18.88 14.57 -19.69
C MET A 1 -17.63 13.87 -19.18
N THR A 2 -16.74 14.58 -18.50
CA THR A 2 -15.49 14.02 -17.99
C THR A 2 -15.75 13.45 -16.60
N ILE A 3 -15.85 12.14 -16.49
CA ILE A 3 -16.00 11.44 -15.22
C ILE A 3 -14.66 11.58 -14.48
N SER A 4 -14.57 12.49 -13.52
CA SER A 4 -13.42 12.56 -12.60
C SER A 4 -13.56 11.44 -11.58
N THR A 5 -13.17 10.22 -11.97
CA THR A 5 -13.10 9.10 -11.04
C THR A 5 -11.84 9.27 -10.20
N SER A 6 -11.93 10.01 -9.10
CA SER A 6 -10.89 9.96 -8.08
C SER A 6 -10.71 8.50 -7.67
N PRO A 7 -9.48 7.96 -7.63
CA PRO A 7 -9.28 6.58 -7.21
C PRO A 7 -9.78 6.45 -5.76
N SER A 8 -10.75 5.57 -5.53
CA SER A 8 -11.21 5.23 -4.19
C SER A 8 -10.02 4.73 -3.38
N THR A 9 -9.67 5.46 -2.32
CA THR A 9 -8.63 5.04 -1.38
C THR A 9 -9.27 4.50 -0.11
N THR A 10 -8.62 3.53 0.51
CA THR A 10 -9.05 2.91 1.78
C THR A 10 -7.94 3.04 2.81
N LEU A 11 -8.31 3.38 4.05
CA LEU A 11 -7.38 3.43 5.17
C LEU A 11 -7.11 2.00 5.67
N VAL A 12 -5.86 1.57 5.62
CA VAL A 12 -5.43 0.22 5.98
C VAL A 12 -4.27 0.26 6.96
N GLU A 13 -4.09 -0.82 7.71
CA GLU A 13 -2.86 -1.02 8.47
C GLU A 13 -1.75 -1.50 7.53
N PHE A 14 -0.61 -0.83 7.52
CA PHE A 14 0.59 -1.22 6.82
C PHE A 14 1.64 -1.71 7.82
N ARG A 15 2.16 -2.92 7.59
CA ARG A 15 3.26 -3.52 8.33
C ARG A 15 4.46 -3.64 7.40
N PRO A 16 5.42 -2.71 7.48
CA PRO A 16 6.59 -2.75 6.63
C PRO A 16 7.52 -3.91 7.02
N LEU A 17 8.40 -4.32 6.11
CA LEU A 17 9.48 -5.27 6.42
C LEU A 17 10.45 -4.72 7.48
N VAL A 18 10.64 -3.40 7.49
CA VAL A 18 11.54 -2.68 8.41
C VAL A 18 10.78 -1.47 8.95
N GLY A 19 10.89 -1.22 10.26
CA GLY A 19 10.26 -0.09 10.92
C GLY A 19 8.93 -0.43 11.62
N GLN A 20 8.15 0.60 11.92
CA GLN A 20 6.92 0.47 12.72
C GLN A 20 5.69 0.33 11.84
N SER A 21 4.68 -0.38 12.34
CA SER A 21 3.37 -0.47 11.70
C SER A 21 2.68 0.91 11.73
N ARG A 22 2.02 1.29 10.64
CA ARG A 22 1.35 2.59 10.50
C ARG A 22 0.09 2.47 9.67
N ARG A 23 -0.82 3.44 9.78
CA ARG A 23 -2.00 3.50 8.91
C ARG A 23 -1.73 4.36 7.69
N ILE A 24 -2.15 3.89 6.52
CA ILE A 24 -1.96 4.58 5.24
C ILE A 24 -3.22 4.46 4.37
N HIS A 25 -3.39 5.41 3.45
CA HIS A 25 -4.39 5.29 2.39
C HIS A 25 -3.80 4.56 1.20
N VAL A 26 -4.48 3.51 0.73
CA VAL A 26 -4.10 2.78 -0.48
C VAL A 26 -5.26 2.68 -1.45
N ASN A 27 -4.95 2.60 -2.73
CA ASN A 27 -5.91 2.23 -3.79
C ASN A 27 -5.64 0.80 -4.29
N GLY A 28 -6.50 0.31 -5.18
CA GLY A 28 -6.37 -1.05 -5.73
C GLY A 28 -5.06 -1.29 -6.50
N GLU A 29 -4.47 -0.27 -7.12
CA GLU A 29 -3.20 -0.44 -7.84
C GLU A 29 -2.02 -0.66 -6.88
N GLN A 30 -2.05 -0.04 -5.70
CA GLN A 30 -1.07 -0.30 -4.63
C GLN A 30 -1.28 -1.68 -4.00
N LEU A 31 -2.53 -2.11 -3.79
CA LEU A 31 -2.87 -3.46 -3.29
C LEU A 31 -2.42 -4.58 -4.25
N HIS A 32 -2.47 -4.32 -5.56
CA HIS A 32 -1.97 -5.25 -6.58
C HIS A 32 -0.45 -5.16 -6.81
N GLY A 33 0.27 -4.36 -6.03
CA GLY A 33 1.73 -4.21 -6.15
C GLY A 33 2.19 -3.53 -7.44
N ARG A 34 1.32 -2.78 -8.12
CA ARG A 34 1.65 -2.07 -9.38
C ARG A 34 2.22 -0.69 -9.15
N ARG A 35 2.00 -0.12 -7.96
CA ARG A 35 2.40 1.23 -7.58
C ARG A 35 3.01 1.21 -6.18
N CYS A 36 3.95 2.12 -5.95
CA CYS A 36 4.59 2.33 -4.67
C CYS A 36 3.54 2.60 -3.58
N VAL A 37 3.61 1.85 -2.49
CA VAL A 37 2.70 1.98 -1.34
C VAL A 37 2.81 3.35 -0.66
N ASP A 38 3.99 3.98 -0.69
CA ASP A 38 4.21 5.28 -0.05
C ASP A 38 3.83 6.50 -0.90
N CYS A 39 4.23 6.56 -2.18
CA CYS A 39 3.99 7.74 -3.03
C CYS A 39 2.98 7.53 -4.17
N ASN A 40 2.47 6.31 -4.36
CA ASN A 40 1.60 5.93 -5.48
C ASN A 40 2.23 6.17 -6.87
N GLY A 41 3.56 6.29 -6.96
CA GLY A 41 4.29 6.28 -8.23
C GLY A 41 4.39 4.87 -8.82
N ALA A 42 4.59 4.76 -10.11
CA ALA A 42 4.76 3.49 -10.83
C ALA A 42 6.09 3.43 -11.60
N ASP A 43 6.88 4.49 -11.49
CA ASP A 43 8.13 4.72 -12.17
C ASP A 43 9.32 4.17 -11.37
N GLY A 44 10.38 3.79 -12.07
CA GLY A 44 11.57 3.26 -11.42
C GLY A 44 11.40 1.85 -10.84
N LYS A 45 12.29 1.48 -9.91
CA LYS A 45 12.39 0.12 -9.37
C LYS A 45 11.53 -0.03 -8.12
N LEU A 46 10.48 -0.86 -8.23
CA LEU A 46 9.68 -1.32 -7.11
C LEU A 46 10.27 -2.58 -6.47
N VAL A 47 10.29 -2.62 -5.15
CA VAL A 47 10.78 -3.75 -4.34
C VAL A 47 9.76 -4.12 -3.25
N PRO A 48 9.73 -5.37 -2.77
CA PRO A 48 8.83 -5.77 -1.68
C PRO A 48 9.02 -4.90 -0.44
N ALA A 49 7.90 -4.47 0.16
CA ALA A 49 7.89 -3.50 1.25
C ALA A 49 7.18 -4.00 2.51
N GLY A 50 6.43 -5.10 2.44
CA GLY A 50 5.71 -5.67 3.57
C GLY A 50 4.28 -6.04 3.17
N HIS A 51 3.35 -5.91 4.11
CA HIS A 51 1.94 -6.21 3.88
C HIS A 51 1.03 -5.08 4.34
N VAL A 52 -0.04 -4.83 3.61
CA VAL A 52 -1.19 -4.07 4.12
C VAL A 52 -2.36 -4.98 4.43
N TYR A 53 -3.18 -4.58 5.38
CA TYR A 53 -4.29 -5.37 5.90
C TYR A 53 -5.60 -4.62 5.68
N THR A 54 -6.44 -5.16 4.80
CA THR A 54 -7.80 -4.66 4.58
C THR A 54 -8.76 -5.38 5.53
N ASP A 55 -9.76 -4.66 6.02
CA ASP A 55 -10.83 -5.24 6.82
C ASP A 55 -11.56 -6.36 6.03
N ALA A 56 -11.89 -7.45 6.72
CA ALA A 56 -12.55 -8.62 6.14
C ALA A 56 -14.02 -8.75 6.58
N GLY A 57 -14.55 -7.75 7.28
CA GLY A 57 -15.85 -7.78 7.94
C GLY A 57 -15.76 -8.20 9.41
N GLU A 58 -16.86 -7.95 10.14
CA GLU A 58 -16.94 -8.18 11.58
C GLU A 58 -16.66 -9.65 11.96
N GLY A 59 -15.72 -9.86 12.88
CA GLY A 59 -15.33 -11.19 13.36
C GLY A 59 -14.38 -11.96 12.44
N ALA A 60 -14.03 -11.43 11.26
CA ALA A 60 -13.09 -12.05 10.34
C ALA A 60 -11.64 -11.55 10.56
N SER A 61 -10.67 -12.40 10.25
CA SER A 61 -9.27 -11.98 10.19
C SER A 61 -9.03 -11.13 8.94
N PRO A 62 -8.27 -10.02 9.03
CA PRO A 62 -8.07 -9.11 7.91
C PRO A 62 -7.30 -9.78 6.76
N TYR A 63 -7.58 -9.35 5.53
CA TYR A 63 -6.86 -9.82 4.34
C TYR A 63 -5.51 -9.13 4.23
N GLY A 64 -4.43 -9.91 4.24
CA GLY A 64 -3.07 -9.42 4.02
C GLY A 64 -2.72 -9.36 2.53
N TRP A 65 -2.26 -8.20 2.07
CA TRP A 65 -1.83 -7.96 0.70
C TRP A 65 -0.34 -7.63 0.68
N PRO A 66 0.50 -8.38 -0.05
CA PRO A 66 1.90 -8.01 -0.22
C PRO A 66 1.98 -6.72 -1.05
N VAL A 67 2.77 -5.76 -0.58
CA VAL A 67 2.91 -4.45 -1.25
C VAL A 67 4.37 -4.16 -1.58
N VAL A 68 4.55 -3.23 -2.51
CA VAL A 68 5.86 -2.79 -3.01
C VAL A 68 6.08 -1.31 -2.74
N VAL A 69 7.34 -0.91 -2.71
CA VAL A 69 7.76 0.49 -2.54
C VAL A 69 8.94 0.77 -3.49
N HIS A 70 9.18 2.02 -3.87
CA HIS A 70 10.43 2.36 -4.56
C HIS A 70 11.62 2.04 -3.65
N SER A 71 12.70 1.51 -4.22
CA SER A 71 13.90 1.17 -3.45
C SER A 71 14.46 2.34 -2.63
N GLU A 72 14.28 3.57 -3.12
CA GLU A 72 14.70 4.81 -2.45
C GLU A 72 13.89 5.08 -1.17
N HIS A 73 12.60 4.75 -1.17
CA HIS A 73 11.74 4.90 0.01
C HIS A 73 11.96 3.78 1.03
N LEU A 74 12.36 2.58 0.57
CA LEU A 74 12.71 1.49 1.47
C LEU A 74 13.91 1.86 2.37
N ALA A 75 14.89 2.56 1.80
CA ALA A 75 16.08 3.03 2.54
C ALA A 75 15.79 4.21 3.48
N ALA A 76 14.78 5.04 3.18
CA ALA A 76 14.43 6.21 3.99
C ALA A 76 13.57 5.89 5.23
N GLY A 77 13.06 4.66 5.35
CA GLY A 77 12.33 4.17 6.52
C GLY A 77 13.20 3.57 7.63
N GLN A 78 14.53 3.73 7.54
CA GLN A 78 15.52 3.25 8.52
C GLN A 78 15.74 4.24 9.65
#